data_AF-A0A0P1H2A0-F1
#
_entry.id   AF-A0A0P1H2A0-F1
#
_cell.length_a   1.000
_cell.length_b   1.000
_cell.length_c   1.000
_cell.angle_alpha   90.00
_cell.angle_beta   90.00
_cell.angle_gamma   90.00
#
_symmetry.space_group_name_H-M   'P 1'
#
loop_
_entity.id
_entity.type
_entity.pdbx_description
1 polymer ?
#
loop_
_entity_poly.entity_id
_entity_poly.type
_entity_poly.pdbx_seq_one_letter_code
_entity_poly.pdbx_strand_id
1 'polypeptide(L)'
;MSTAISTIRNLGPAYEESCKRAGIHTAEELRALGADEAYARLLGSGSKPHFIGYYVLVMALQGRPWNDCKGEEKKALWQRFDAIKAQRFDNNRSELERILNQIGVIEKPV
;
A
#
# COMPACT_ATOMS: atom_id res chain seq x y z
N MET A 1 7.10 -4.76 -24.45
CA MET A 1 5.96 -5.64 -24.12
C MET A 1 5.72 -5.48 -22.63
N SER A 2 4.56 -4.97 -22.23
CA SER A 2 4.18 -4.87 -20.81
C SER A 2 3.57 -6.20 -20.35
N THR A 3 4.02 -6.72 -19.22
CA THR A 3 3.54 -8.00 -18.68
C THR A 3 2.49 -7.77 -17.58
N ALA A 4 1.61 -8.76 -17.39
CA ALA A 4 0.57 -8.68 -16.37
C ALA A 4 1.16 -8.81 -14.95
N ILE A 5 0.61 -8.11 -13.97
CA ILE A 5 1.11 -8.14 -12.59
C ILE A 5 0.99 -9.56 -12.00
N SER A 6 -0.05 -10.28 -12.39
CA SER A 6 -0.30 -11.68 -12.01
C SER A 6 0.77 -12.68 -12.49
N THR A 7 1.68 -12.28 -13.40
CA THR A 7 2.84 -13.12 -13.76
C THR A 7 3.98 -13.01 -12.75
N ILE A 8 3.95 -12.02 -11.84
CA ILE A 8 4.93 -11.91 -10.77
C ILE A 8 4.60 -12.97 -9.71
N ARG A 9 5.61 -13.76 -9.34
CA ARG A 9 5.50 -14.75 -8.26
C ARG A 9 4.86 -14.12 -7.00
N ASN A 10 3.97 -14.88 -6.37
CA ASN A 10 3.18 -14.51 -5.19
C ASN A 10 2.04 -13.49 -5.44
N LEU A 11 1.94 -12.86 -6.61
CA LEU A 11 0.87 -11.92 -6.92
C LEU A 11 -0.18 -12.60 -7.80
N GLY A 12 -1.38 -12.81 -7.25
CA GLY A 12 -2.50 -13.40 -7.98
C GLY A 12 -3.42 -12.37 -8.63
N PRO A 13 -4.47 -12.82 -9.36
CA PRO A 13 -5.43 -11.95 -10.04
C PRO A 13 -6.09 -10.91 -9.13
N ALA A 14 -6.45 -11.27 -7.89
CA ALA A 14 -7.04 -10.34 -6.93
C ALA A 14 -6.09 -9.19 -6.54
N TYR A 15 -4.79 -9.46 -6.50
CA TYR A 15 -3.79 -8.43 -6.24
C TYR A 15 -3.63 -7.52 -7.46
N GLU A 16 -3.61 -8.10 -8.66
CA GLU A 16 -3.58 -7.36 -9.92
C GLU A 16 -4.80 -6.42 -10.07
N GLU A 17 -6.01 -6.88 -9.75
CA GLU A 17 -7.20 -6.02 -9.74
C GLU A 17 -7.05 -4.85 -8.76
N SER A 18 -6.47 -5.10 -7.59
CA SER A 18 -6.20 -4.06 -6.60
C SER A 18 -5.18 -3.05 -7.13
N CYS A 19 -4.11 -3.52 -7.78
CA CYS A 19 -3.15 -2.65 -8.47
C CYS A 19 -3.82 -1.81 -9.57
N LYS A 20 -4.67 -2.41 -10.40
CA LYS A 20 -5.41 -1.69 -11.45
C LYS A 20 -6.30 -0.58 -10.88
N ARG A 21 -7.01 -0.84 -9.76
CA ARG A 21 -7.78 0.18 -9.04
C ARG A 21 -6.89 1.30 -8.50
N ALA A 22 -5.65 0.98 -8.15
CA ALA A 22 -4.64 1.94 -7.71
C ALA A 22 -3.89 2.63 -8.87
N GLY A 23 -4.32 2.43 -10.12
CA GLY A 23 -3.70 3.00 -11.32
C GLY A 23 -2.38 2.37 -11.72
N ILE A 24 -2.09 1.14 -11.25
CA ILE A 24 -0.90 0.37 -11.60
C ILE A 24 -1.33 -0.77 -12.51
N HIS A 25 -0.93 -0.71 -13.78
CA HIS A 25 -1.49 -1.56 -14.83
C HIS A 25 -0.56 -2.69 -15.27
N THR A 26 0.75 -2.55 -15.04
CA THR A 26 1.77 -3.47 -15.59
C THR A 26 2.78 -3.91 -14.53
N ALA A 27 3.39 -5.07 -14.75
CA ALA A 27 4.44 -5.59 -13.88
C ALA A 27 5.71 -4.72 -13.91
N GLU A 28 6.02 -4.10 -15.06
CA GLU A 28 7.14 -3.17 -15.21
C GLU A 28 6.90 -1.88 -14.42
N GLU A 29 5.70 -1.32 -14.49
CA GLU A 29 5.29 -0.17 -13.69
C GLU A 29 5.37 -0.48 -12.19
N LEU A 30 4.85 -1.64 -11.78
CA LEU A 30 4.91 -2.07 -10.38
C LEU A 30 6.36 -2.19 -9.88
N ARG A 31 7.28 -2.71 -10.70
CA ARG A 31 8.71 -2.78 -10.38
C ARG A 31 9.36 -1.40 -10.33
N ALA A 32 9.00 -0.51 -11.24
CA ALA A 32 9.55 0.84 -11.30
C ALA A 32 9.12 1.69 -10.09
N LEU A 33 7.88 1.54 -9.61
CA LEU A 33 7.40 2.19 -8.39
C LEU A 33 8.06 1.64 -7.13
N GLY A 34 8.31 0.33 -7.11
CA GLY A 34 8.76 -0.38 -5.92
C GLY A 34 7.62 -0.62 -4.91
N ALA A 35 7.93 -1.40 -3.87
CA ALA A 35 6.90 -1.93 -2.98
C ALA A 35 6.19 -0.84 -2.14
N ASP A 36 6.94 0.12 -1.61
CA ASP A 36 6.40 1.11 -0.66
C ASP A 36 5.42 2.06 -1.33
N GLU A 37 5.82 2.64 -2.46
CA GLU A 37 4.97 3.54 -3.23
C GLU A 37 3.75 2.81 -3.82
N ALA A 38 3.95 1.63 -4.38
CA ALA A 38 2.83 0.84 -4.90
C ALA A 38 1.83 0.49 -3.79
N TYR A 39 2.32 0.13 -2.59
CA TYR A 39 1.45 -0.15 -1.45
C TYR A 39 0.74 1.11 -0.94
N ALA A 40 1.43 2.26 -0.91
CA ALA A 40 0.82 3.54 -0.55
C ALA A 40 -0.32 3.94 -1.51
N ARG A 41 -0.20 3.63 -2.81
CA ARG A 41 -1.28 3.80 -3.81
C ARG A 41 -2.43 2.83 -3.58
N LEU A 42 -2.13 1.56 -3.28
CA LEU A 42 -3.16 0.57 -2.93
C LEU A 42 -4.01 1.03 -1.75
N LEU A 43 -3.40 1.53 -0.68
CA LEU A 43 -4.13 2.11 0.45
C LEU A 43 -4.96 3.33 0.03
N GLY A 44 -4.40 4.23 -0.79
CA GLY A 44 -5.12 5.40 -1.32
C GLY A 44 -6.33 5.04 -2.19
N SER A 45 -6.30 3.91 -2.89
CA SER A 45 -7.44 3.39 -3.66
C SER A 45 -8.52 2.67 -2.83
N GLY A 46 -8.39 2.69 -1.50
CA GLY A 46 -9.35 2.08 -0.57
C GLY A 46 -9.03 0.65 -0.14
N SER A 47 -7.82 0.13 -0.42
CA SER A 47 -7.41 -1.17 0.12
C SER A 47 -7.19 -1.07 1.62
N LYS A 48 -7.67 -2.06 2.38
CA LYS A 48 -7.45 -2.11 3.83
C LYS A 48 -5.98 -2.41 4.15
N PRO A 49 -5.38 -1.78 5.16
CA PRO A 49 -4.01 -2.07 5.57
C PRO A 49 -3.88 -3.52 6.02
N HIS A 50 -2.96 -4.25 5.40
CA HIS A 50 -2.71 -5.65 5.70
C HIS A 50 -1.24 -5.99 5.53
N PHE A 51 -0.54 -6.20 6.66
CA PHE A 51 0.91 -6.40 6.68
C PHE A 51 1.38 -7.55 5.78
N ILE A 52 0.64 -8.66 5.76
CA ILE A 52 0.98 -9.80 4.88
C ILE A 52 0.98 -9.37 3.41
N GLY A 53 0.00 -8.57 3.00
CA GLY A 53 -0.09 -8.09 1.61
C GLY A 53 1.08 -7.17 1.24
N TYR A 54 1.58 -6.39 2.20
CA TYR A 54 2.74 -5.52 2.00
C TYR A 54 4.03 -6.33 1.84
N TYR A 55 4.39 -7.21 2.78
CA TYR A 55 5.67 -7.91 2.64
C TYR A 55 5.66 -8.92 1.49
N VAL A 56 4.50 -9.51 1.15
CA VAL A 56 4.38 -10.37 -0.03
C VAL A 56 4.75 -9.59 -1.30
N LEU A 57 4.32 -8.34 -1.42
CA LEU A 57 4.73 -7.46 -2.52
C LEU A 57 6.24 -7.24 -2.52
N VAL A 58 6.85 -6.97 -1.35
CA VAL A 58 8.31 -6.81 -1.24
C VAL A 58 9.03 -8.07 -1.73
N MET A 59 8.62 -9.26 -1.26
CA MET A 59 9.22 -10.53 -1.67
C MET A 59 9.01 -10.81 -3.17
N ALA A 60 7.83 -10.49 -3.68
CA ALA A 60 7.47 -10.64 -5.10
C ALA A 60 8.40 -9.80 -6.01
N LEU A 61 8.65 -8.54 -5.65
CA LEU A 61 9.54 -7.66 -6.41
C LEU A 61 11.02 -8.07 -6.31
N GLN A 62 11.41 -8.76 -5.24
CA GLN A 62 12.73 -9.38 -5.10
C GLN A 62 12.84 -10.74 -5.81
N GLY A 63 11.74 -11.30 -6.34
CA GLY A 63 11.71 -12.63 -6.95
C GLY A 63 11.80 -13.79 -5.95
N ARG A 64 11.59 -13.54 -4.66
CA ARG A 64 11.71 -14.52 -3.57
C ARG A 64 10.36 -15.18 -3.23
N PRO A 65 10.37 -16.41 -2.68
CA PRO A 65 9.20 -16.97 -2.02
C PRO A 65 8.72 -16.09 -0.87
N TRP A 66 7.41 -15.91 -0.70
CA TRP A 66 6.90 -15.04 0.37
C TRP A 66 7.25 -15.52 1.78
N ASN A 67 7.43 -16.83 1.97
CA ASN A 67 7.76 -17.45 3.26
C ASN A 67 9.24 -17.27 3.67
N ASP A 68 10.05 -16.61 2.83
CA ASP A 68 11.45 -16.34 3.10
C ASP A 68 11.67 -15.11 4.00
N CYS A 69 10.66 -14.25 4.15
CA CYS A 69 10.71 -13.08 5.04
C CYS A 69 10.70 -13.51 6.53
N LYS A 70 11.85 -13.39 7.21
CA LYS A 70 12.06 -13.88 8.59
C LYS A 70 12.91 -12.93 9.44
N GLY A 71 12.87 -13.12 10.76
CA GLY A 71 13.77 -12.45 11.71
C GLY A 71 13.73 -10.92 11.62
N GLU A 72 14.91 -10.31 11.55
CA GLU A 72 15.10 -8.85 11.51
C GLU A 72 14.50 -8.20 10.26
N GLU A 73 14.52 -8.88 9.11
CA GLU A 73 13.89 -8.36 7.88
C GLU A 73 12.40 -8.14 8.10
N LYS A 74 11.71 -9.09 8.73
CA LYS A 74 10.29 -8.96 9.03
C LYS A 74 10.01 -7.78 9.97
N LYS A 75 10.87 -7.55 10.98
CA LYS A 75 10.75 -6.41 11.89
C LYS A 75 10.93 -5.07 11.17
N ALA A 76 11.92 -4.98 10.28
CA ALA A 76 12.14 -3.78 9.47
C ALA A 76 10.95 -3.49 8.54
N LEU A 77 10.36 -4.53 7.95
CA LEU A 77 9.15 -4.38 7.13
C LEU A 77 7.94 -3.95 7.96
N TRP A 78 7.81 -4.40 9.21
CA TRP A 78 6.76 -3.91 10.12
C TRP A 78 6.86 -2.40 10.34
N GLN A 79 8.06 -1.90 10.62
CA GLN A 79 8.30 -0.47 10.80
C GLN A 79 7.97 0.34 9.54
N ARG A 80 8.39 -0.15 8.35
CA ARG A 80 8.06 0.49 7.07
C ARG A 80 6.56 0.48 6.80
N PHE A 81 5.88 -0.63 7.05
CA PHE A 81 4.43 -0.74 6.91
C PHE A 81 3.69 0.27 7.80
N ASP A 82 4.08 0.38 9.07
CA ASP A 82 3.46 1.32 9.99
C ASP A 82 3.68 2.78 9.56
N ALA A 83 4.86 3.11 9.02
CA ALA A 83 5.13 4.43 8.46
C ALA A 83 4.24 4.74 7.24
N ILE A 84 4.10 3.79 6.30
CA ILE A 84 3.23 3.95 5.12
C ILE A 84 1.77 4.15 5.55
N LYS A 85 1.32 3.35 6.51
CA LYS A 85 -0.03 3.46 7.10
C LYS A 85 -0.22 4.85 7.71
N ALA A 86 0.67 5.27 8.62
CA ALA A 86 0.57 6.57 9.29
C ALA A 86 0.46 7.72 8.28
N GLN A 87 1.36 7.78 7.29
CA GLN A 87 1.36 8.83 6.27
C GLN A 87 0.04 8.90 5.47
N ARG A 88 -0.60 7.76 5.17
CA ARG A 88 -1.86 7.76 4.42
C ARG A 88 -3.07 8.08 5.28
N PHE A 89 -3.14 7.58 6.50
CA PHE A 89 -4.28 7.89 7.38
C PHE A 89 -4.21 9.31 7.94
N ASP A 90 -3.02 9.85 8.19
CA ASP A 90 -2.86 11.25 8.60
C ASP A 90 -3.35 12.19 7.50
N ASN A 91 -3.05 11.91 6.22
CA ASN A 91 -3.58 12.67 5.10
C ASN A 91 -5.12 12.65 5.04
N ASN A 92 -5.74 11.47 5.20
CA ASN A 92 -7.20 11.35 5.23
C ASN A 92 -7.82 12.11 6.41
N ARG A 93 -7.16 12.10 7.58
CA ARG A 93 -7.58 12.89 8.75
C ARG A 93 -7.46 14.40 8.48
N SER A 94 -6.34 14.84 7.91
CA SER A 94 -6.14 16.24 7.55
C SER A 94 -7.14 16.73 6.50
N GLU A 95 -7.52 15.88 5.55
CA GLU A 95 -8.56 16.21 4.55
C GLU A 95 -9.95 16.30 5.20
N LEU A 96 -10.30 15.35 6.07
CA LEU A 96 -11.53 15.41 6.85
C LEU A 96 -11.58 16.66 7.73
N GLU A 97 -10.51 16.96 8.46
CA GLU A 97 -10.39 18.18 9.29
C GLU A 97 -10.53 19.45 8.46
N ARG A 98 -9.93 19.50 7.25
CA ARG A 98 -10.11 20.63 6.33
C ARG A 98 -11.57 20.79 5.91
N ILE A 99 -12.25 19.70 5.57
CA ILE A 99 -13.68 19.72 5.19
C ILE A 99 -14.55 20.16 6.38
N LEU A 100 -14.28 19.63 7.59
CA LEU A 100 -15.01 20.01 8.81
C LEU A 100 -14.82 21.50 9.13
N ASN A 101 -13.60 22.04 8.95
CA ASN A 101 -13.32 23.46 9.08
C ASN A 101 -14.05 24.31 8.03
N GLN A 102 -14.18 23.83 6.78
CA GLN A 102 -14.96 24.51 5.74
C GLN A 102 -16.47 24.53 6.03
N ILE A 103 -16.99 23.48 6.66
CA ILE A 103 -18.40 23.39 7.08
C ILE A 103 -18.66 24.25 8.34
N GLY A 104 -17.61 24.67 9.05
CA GLY A 104 -17.72 25.53 10.22
C GLY A 104 -18.18 24.78 11.47
N VAL A 105 -17.79 23.51 11.63
CA VAL A 105 -18.08 22.75 12.86
C VAL A 105 -17.35 23.41 14.03
N ILE A 106 -18.11 23.90 15.00
CA ILE A 106 -17.59 24.55 16.21
C ILE A 106 -17.52 23.51 17.33
N GLU A 107 -16.39 23.43 18.03
CA GLU A 107 -16.32 22.63 19.26
C GLU A 107 -17.35 23.13 20.27
N LYS A 108 -18.13 22.20 20.83
CA LYS A 108 -19.09 22.53 21.88
C LYS A 108 -18.28 22.90 23.13
N PRO A 109 -18.43 24.12 23.68
CA PRO A 109 -17.72 24.47 24.89
C PRO A 109 -18.17 23.53 26.02
N VAL A 110 -17.18 22.99 26.72
CA VAL A 110 -17.32 22.17 27.93
C VAL A 110 -18.01 22.92 29.05
#